data_AF-A0A848KGI7-F1
#
_entry.id   AF-A0A848KGI7-F1
#
_cell.length_a   1.000
_cell.length_b   1.000
_cell.length_c   1.000
_cell.angle_alpha   90.00
_cell.angle_beta   90.00
_cell.angle_gamma   90.00
#
_symmetry.space_group_name_H-M   'P 1'
#
loop_
_entity.id
_entity.type
_entity.pdbx_description
1 polymer ?
#
loop_
_entity_poly.entity_id
_entity_poly.type
_entity_poly.pdbx_seq_one_letter_code
_entity_poly.pdbx_strand_id
1 'polypeptide(L)'
;MKLFTPVAVVATAFATLIGPSGPLGGFWRPSPDLPTAAQPILGGLIAESMIENVAFGIGIAIALLGYRWFAARTPDRFHALAAWLASVWLLASWMPHGSLHRHIGLAPRGLLPVEWIFHGGAIVAVAALLWALLAKPVGSAVTPSAVRGTTS
;
A
#
# COMPACT_ATOMS: atom_id res chain seq x y z
N MET A 1 -5.06 15.46 -9.92
CA MET A 1 -3.94 14.55 -10.25
C MET A 1 -2.58 15.25 -10.41
N LYS A 2 -2.50 16.55 -10.74
CA LYS A 2 -1.22 17.28 -10.91
C LYS A 2 -0.27 17.18 -9.69
N LEU A 3 -0.81 17.05 -8.47
CA LEU A 3 -0.03 16.93 -7.25
C LEU A 3 0.37 15.48 -6.88
N PHE A 4 -0.15 14.47 -7.58
CA PHE A 4 0.10 13.07 -7.21
C PHE A 4 1.57 12.71 -7.33
N THR A 5 2.16 12.95 -8.51
CA THR A 5 3.58 12.68 -8.77
C THR A 5 4.50 13.43 -7.82
N PRO A 6 4.39 14.76 -7.61
CA PRO A 6 5.30 15.45 -6.69
C PRO A 6 5.14 14.96 -5.24
N VAL A 7 3.92 14.67 -4.78
CA VAL A 7 3.71 14.09 -3.44
C VAL A 7 4.38 12.71 -3.33
N ALA A 8 4.22 11.85 -4.34
CA ALA A 8 4.86 10.53 -4.35
C ALA A 8 6.39 10.64 -4.32
N VAL A 9 6.98 11.51 -5.15
CA VAL A 9 8.43 11.74 -5.18
C VAL A 9 8.95 12.27 -3.85
N VAL A 10 8.28 13.26 -3.25
CA VAL A 10 8.68 13.81 -1.94
C VAL A 10 8.57 12.75 -0.85
N ALA A 11 7.50 11.95 -0.85
CA ALA A 11 7.33 10.88 0.13
C ALA A 11 8.34 9.73 -0.05
N THR A 12 8.74 9.41 -1.29
CA THR A 12 9.82 8.45 -1.58
C THR A 12 11.18 8.98 -1.12
N ALA A 13 11.47 10.26 -1.36
CA ALA A 13 12.68 10.90 -0.86
C ALA A 13 12.70 10.88 0.67
N PHE A 14 11.57 11.20 1.31
CA PHE A 14 11.41 11.10 2.76
C PHE A 14 11.67 9.68 3.26
N ALA A 15 11.06 8.65 2.67
CA ALA A 15 11.29 7.25 3.02
C ALA A 15 12.77 6.85 2.92
N THR A 16 13.46 7.33 1.88
CA THR A 16 14.91 7.10 1.71
C THR A 16 15.74 7.77 2.81
N LEU A 17 15.35 8.97 3.24
CA LEU A 17 16.05 9.70 4.31
C LEU A 17 15.86 9.05 5.68
N ILE A 18 14.65 8.57 5.96
CA ILE A 18 14.32 7.98 7.26
C ILE A 18 14.54 6.48 7.33
N GLY A 19 14.84 5.79 6.23
CA GLY A 19 15.05 4.34 6.20
C GLY A 19 16.36 3.88 6.85
N PRO A 20 16.57 2.56 7.02
CA PRO A 20 17.70 2.00 7.80
C PRO A 20 19.09 2.47 7.37
N SER A 21 19.25 2.78 6.08
CA SER A 21 20.51 3.28 5.49
C SER A 21 20.51 4.80 5.27
N GLY A 22 19.43 5.48 5.63
CA GLY A 22 19.24 6.91 5.45
C GLY A 22 19.84 7.73 6.61
N PRO A 23 20.22 9.00 6.36
CA PRO A 23 20.86 9.85 7.36
C PRO A 23 19.98 10.15 8.60
N LEU A 24 18.66 9.98 8.49
CA LEU A 24 17.70 10.24 9.58
C LEU A 24 17.08 8.95 10.14
N GLY A 25 17.52 7.77 9.68
CA GLY A 25 16.91 6.49 10.00
C GLY A 25 17.50 5.76 11.20
N GLY A 26 18.15 6.46 12.13
CA GLY A 26 18.82 5.83 13.27
C GLY A 26 17.90 4.97 14.15
N PHE A 27 16.59 5.21 14.13
CA PHE A 27 15.59 4.40 14.84
C PHE A 27 15.29 3.06 14.14
N TRP A 28 15.62 2.92 12.86
CA TRP A 28 15.61 1.65 12.13
C TRP A 28 17.00 1.02 12.01
N ARG A 29 17.97 1.44 12.83
CA ARG A 29 19.34 0.98 12.72
C ARG A 29 19.38 -0.55 12.60
N PRO A 30 20.04 -1.11 11.57
CA PRO A 30 20.12 -2.54 11.39
C PRO A 30 20.74 -3.25 12.61
N SER A 31 20.22 -4.41 12.94
CA SER A 31 20.73 -5.23 14.02
C SER A 31 22.17 -5.69 13.72
N PRO A 32 23.07 -5.71 14.73
CA PRO A 32 24.46 -6.10 14.54
C PRO A 32 24.66 -7.58 14.18
N ASP A 33 23.63 -8.42 14.34
CA ASP A 33 23.65 -9.85 14.00
C ASP A 33 23.37 -10.14 12.52
N LEU A 34 23.02 -9.11 11.73
CA LEU A 34 22.79 -9.28 10.30
C LEU A 34 24.11 -9.60 9.57
N PRO A 35 24.16 -10.68 8.78
CA PRO A 35 25.32 -11.01 7.98
C PRO A 35 25.66 -9.90 6.98
N THR A 36 26.94 -9.62 6.80
CA THR A 36 27.40 -8.76 5.70
C THR A 36 27.11 -9.44 4.36
N ALA A 37 26.30 -8.80 3.51
CA ALA A 37 25.98 -9.33 2.19
C ALA A 37 27.20 -9.31 1.25
N ALA A 38 27.40 -10.39 0.48
CA ALA A 38 28.35 -10.42 -0.62
C ALA A 38 27.93 -9.43 -1.73
N GLN A 39 28.90 -8.88 -2.48
CA GLN A 39 28.67 -7.77 -3.42
C GLN A 39 27.50 -7.96 -4.41
N PRO A 40 27.30 -9.13 -5.04
CA PRO A 40 26.15 -9.32 -5.94
C PRO A 40 24.80 -9.26 -5.22
N ILE A 41 24.74 -9.76 -3.98
CA ILE A 41 23.52 -9.77 -3.16
C ILE A 41 23.22 -8.35 -2.67
N LEU A 42 24.26 -7.58 -2.32
CA LEU A 42 24.11 -6.20 -1.87
C LEU A 42 23.39 -5.33 -2.91
N GLY A 43 23.73 -5.47 -4.19
CA GLY A 43 23.04 -4.75 -5.26
C GLY A 43 21.54 -5.06 -5.33
N GLY A 44 21.17 -6.33 -5.18
CA GLY A 44 19.77 -6.76 -5.12
C GLY A 44 19.00 -6.16 -3.94
N LEU A 45 19.60 -6.18 -2.75
CA LEU A 45 19.00 -5.62 -1.53
C LEU A 45 18.81 -4.10 -1.58
N ILE A 46 19.73 -3.40 -2.26
CA ILE A 46 19.59 -1.96 -2.53
C ILE A 46 18.40 -1.71 -3.47
N ALA A 47 18.30 -2.47 -4.57
CA ALA A 47 17.21 -2.34 -5.52
C ALA A 47 15.84 -2.62 -4.88
N GLU A 48 15.76 -3.67 -4.06
CA GLU A 48 14.58 -3.98 -3.25
C GLU A 48 14.19 -2.81 -2.35
N SER A 49 15.13 -2.27 -1.55
CA SER A 49 14.86 -1.10 -0.70
C SER A 49 14.38 0.12 -1.48
N MET A 50 14.90 0.35 -2.69
CA MET A 50 14.44 1.45 -3.54
C MET A 50 13.00 1.25 -4.01
N ILE A 51 12.63 0.01 -4.38
CA ILE A 51 11.27 -0.34 -4.77
C ILE A 51 10.31 -0.13 -3.59
N GLU A 52 10.68 -0.56 -2.39
CA GLU A 52 9.89 -0.36 -1.17
C GLU A 52 9.68 1.13 -0.86
N ASN A 53 10.71 1.97 -1.01
CA ASN A 53 10.60 3.42 -0.80
C ASN A 53 9.71 4.10 -1.86
N VAL A 54 9.73 3.61 -3.11
CA VAL A 54 8.82 4.07 -4.17
C VAL A 54 7.39 3.67 -3.85
N ALA A 55 7.17 2.41 -3.48
CA ALA A 55 5.86 1.92 -3.07
C ALA A 55 5.31 2.74 -1.89
N PHE A 56 6.16 3.03 -0.90
CA PHE A 56 5.80 3.91 0.22
C PHE A 56 5.33 5.28 -0.26
N GLY A 57 6.11 5.95 -1.12
CA GLY A 57 5.75 7.26 -1.64
C GLY A 57 4.42 7.28 -2.40
N ILE A 58 4.18 6.25 -3.24
CA ILE A 58 2.90 6.08 -3.93
C ILE A 58 1.75 5.86 -2.93
N GLY A 59 1.96 5.01 -1.92
CA GLY A 59 0.99 4.76 -0.86
C GLY A 59 0.59 6.03 -0.11
N ILE A 60 1.55 6.90 0.22
CA ILE A 60 1.29 8.21 0.83
C ILE A 60 0.55 9.14 -0.14
N ALA A 61 0.91 9.18 -1.41
CA ALA A 61 0.18 9.98 -2.40
C ALA A 61 -1.28 9.52 -2.55
N ILE A 62 -1.53 8.20 -2.51
CA ILE A 62 -2.89 7.64 -2.48
C ILE A 62 -3.60 8.02 -1.18
N ALA A 63 -2.94 7.94 -0.03
CA ALA A 63 -3.52 8.35 1.24
C ALA A 63 -4.00 9.80 1.17
N LEU A 64 -3.15 10.71 0.72
CA LEU A 64 -3.48 12.15 0.74
C LEU A 64 -4.46 12.58 -0.35
N LEU A 65 -4.41 11.96 -1.54
CA LEU A 65 -5.09 12.48 -2.73
C LEU A 65 -6.03 11.48 -3.42
N GLY A 66 -5.94 10.19 -3.05
CA GLY A 66 -6.57 9.09 -3.78
C GLY A 66 -8.03 8.84 -3.44
N TYR A 67 -8.52 9.25 -2.26
CA TYR A 67 -9.85 8.86 -1.78
C TYR A 67 -10.98 9.16 -2.78
N ARG A 68 -10.97 10.35 -3.40
CA ARG A 68 -12.00 10.75 -4.39
C ARG A 68 -12.05 9.82 -5.62
N TRP A 69 -10.93 9.22 -6.00
CA TRP A 69 -10.87 8.28 -7.13
C TRP A 69 -11.62 6.98 -6.80
N PHE A 70 -11.47 6.47 -5.56
CA PHE A 70 -12.18 5.29 -5.07
C PHE A 70 -13.67 5.59 -4.88
N ALA A 71 -14.00 6.71 -4.23
CA ALA A 71 -15.39 7.11 -4.00
C ALA A 71 -16.22 7.23 -5.30
N ALA A 72 -15.60 7.59 -6.42
CA ALA A 72 -16.26 7.67 -7.72
C ALA A 72 -16.46 6.29 -8.41
N ARG A 73 -15.89 5.21 -7.88
CA ARG A 73 -15.84 3.87 -8.51
C ARG A 73 -16.45 2.76 -7.65
N THR A 74 -16.83 3.08 -6.43
CA THR A 74 -17.44 2.15 -5.48
C THR A 74 -18.89 2.56 -5.21
N PRO A 75 -19.77 1.62 -4.82
CA PRO A 75 -21.20 1.89 -4.67
C PRO A 75 -21.54 2.86 -3.54
N ASP A 76 -20.75 2.86 -2.45
CA ASP A 76 -20.97 3.71 -1.29
C ASP A 76 -19.66 4.07 -0.59
N ARG A 77 -19.77 4.89 0.47
CA ARG A 77 -18.63 5.40 1.23
C ARG A 77 -17.82 4.33 1.94
N PHE A 78 -18.43 3.21 2.32
CA PHE A 78 -17.76 2.14 3.08
C PHE A 78 -16.86 1.32 2.16
N HIS A 79 -17.37 0.98 0.97
CA HIS A 79 -16.56 0.33 -0.07
C HIS A 79 -15.44 1.28 -0.53
N ALA A 80 -15.72 2.58 -0.70
CA ALA A 80 -14.69 3.57 -1.03
C ALA A 80 -13.56 3.61 0.01
N LEU A 81 -13.93 3.64 1.30
CA LEU A 81 -12.98 3.68 2.41
C LEU A 81 -12.15 2.39 2.47
N ALA A 82 -12.79 1.23 2.32
CA ALA A 82 -12.12 -0.07 2.30
C ALA A 82 -11.11 -0.17 1.16
N ALA A 83 -11.50 0.16 -0.08
CA ALA A 83 -10.60 0.14 -1.24
C ALA A 83 -9.43 1.12 -1.09
N TRP A 84 -9.71 2.33 -0.59
CA TRP A 84 -8.69 3.35 -0.37
C TRP A 84 -7.67 2.92 0.70
N LEU A 85 -8.13 2.52 1.89
CA LEU A 85 -7.26 2.07 2.98
C LEU A 85 -6.47 0.82 2.61
N ALA A 86 -7.10 -0.15 1.92
CA ALA A 86 -6.42 -1.34 1.44
C ALA A 86 -5.30 -1.00 0.46
N SER A 87 -5.54 -0.09 -0.48
CA SER A 87 -4.53 0.35 -1.45
C SER A 87 -3.38 1.11 -0.77
N VAL A 88 -3.68 1.93 0.24
CA VAL A 88 -2.65 2.58 1.07
C VAL A 88 -1.82 1.52 1.78
N TRP A 89 -2.44 0.55 2.47
CA TRP A 89 -1.71 -0.50 3.19
C TRP A 89 -0.82 -1.33 2.26
N LEU A 90 -1.34 -1.79 1.13
CA LEU A 90 -0.63 -2.65 0.19
C LEU A 90 0.62 -2.01 -0.42
N LEU A 91 0.77 -0.69 -0.32
CA LEU A 91 1.92 0.05 -0.85
C LEU A 91 2.76 0.68 0.26
N ALA A 92 2.13 1.39 1.20
CA ALA A 92 2.81 2.11 2.28
C ALA A 92 3.40 1.20 3.36
N SER A 93 2.96 -0.06 3.47
CA SER A 93 3.46 -0.96 4.52
C SER A 93 4.82 -1.59 4.21
N TRP A 94 5.27 -1.63 2.96
CA TRP A 94 6.51 -2.32 2.56
C TRP A 94 7.77 -1.73 3.15
N MET A 95 7.96 -0.42 3.06
CA MET A 95 9.14 0.23 3.63
C MET A 95 9.28 0.00 5.16
N PRO A 96 8.26 0.22 6.00
CA PRO A 96 8.36 -0.09 7.42
C PRO A 96 8.52 -1.60 7.70
N HIS A 97 7.93 -2.47 6.86
CA HIS A 97 8.14 -3.92 6.93
C HIS A 97 9.61 -4.29 6.79
N GLY A 98 10.23 -3.94 5.65
CA GLY A 98 11.65 -4.22 5.37
C GLY A 98 12.60 -3.52 6.34
N SER A 99 12.19 -2.38 6.90
CA SER A 99 12.95 -1.68 7.95
C SER A 99 12.92 -2.41 9.29
N LEU A 100 11.76 -2.93 9.69
CA LEU A 100 11.60 -3.72 10.92
C LEU A 100 12.38 -5.04 10.85
N HIS A 101 12.33 -5.73 9.71
CA HIS A 101 13.16 -6.91 9.48
C HIS A 101 14.64 -6.64 9.74
N ARG A 102 15.16 -5.54 9.18
CA ARG A 102 16.56 -5.15 9.38
C ARG A 102 16.85 -4.75 10.81
N HIS A 103 15.95 -4.02 11.44
CA HIS A 103 16.12 -3.56 12.81
C HIS A 103 16.09 -4.71 13.83
N ILE A 104 15.25 -5.73 13.62
CA ILE A 104 15.10 -6.90 14.49
C ILE A 104 16.19 -7.94 14.25
N GLY A 105 16.70 -8.05 13.01
CA GLY A 105 17.75 -9.00 12.67
C GLY A 105 17.25 -10.44 12.65
N LEU A 106 17.97 -11.36 13.28
CA LEU A 106 17.69 -12.79 13.24
C LEU A 106 16.84 -13.29 14.41
N ALA A 107 16.25 -12.39 15.22
CA ALA A 107 15.49 -12.75 16.42
C ALA A 107 14.05 -13.23 16.09
N PRO A 108 13.75 -14.55 16.13
CA PRO A 108 12.49 -15.07 15.57
C PRO A 108 11.25 -14.61 16.34
N ARG A 109 11.39 -14.38 17.66
CA ARG A 109 10.32 -13.85 18.52
C ARG A 109 9.91 -12.43 18.11
N GLY A 110 10.86 -11.61 17.64
CA GLY A 110 10.59 -10.27 17.15
C GLY A 110 10.03 -10.27 15.73
N LEU A 111 10.49 -11.19 14.88
CA LEU A 111 10.02 -11.32 13.50
C LEU A 111 8.58 -11.83 13.40
N LEU A 112 8.16 -12.77 14.25
CA LEU A 112 6.83 -13.37 14.14
C LEU A 112 5.67 -12.35 14.12
N PRO A 113 5.62 -11.34 15.02
CA PRO A 113 4.63 -10.26 14.92
C PRO A 113 4.71 -9.46 13.61
N VAL A 114 5.92 -9.22 13.10
CA VAL A 114 6.14 -8.50 11.83
C VAL A 114 5.50 -9.30 10.69
N GLU A 115 5.78 -10.60 10.59
CA GLU A 115 5.18 -11.46 9.58
C GLU A 115 3.64 -11.40 9.59
N TRP A 116 3.05 -11.55 10.79
CA TRP A 116 1.59 -11.56 10.95
C TRP A 116 0.95 -10.21 10.60
N ILE A 117 1.54 -9.10 11.03
CA ILE A 117 0.98 -7.77 10.79
C ILE A 117 1.06 -7.44 9.31
N PHE A 118 2.24 -7.60 8.69
CA PHE A 118 2.46 -7.13 7.33
C PHE A 118 1.89 -8.08 6.28
N HIS A 119 2.17 -9.38 6.36
CA HIS A 119 1.62 -10.34 5.41
C HIS A 119 0.14 -10.62 5.67
N GLY A 120 -0.25 -10.83 6.93
CA GLY A 120 -1.67 -10.99 7.29
C GLY A 120 -2.46 -9.74 6.93
N GLY A 121 -1.93 -8.54 7.22
CA GLY A 121 -2.52 -7.28 6.80
C GLY A 121 -2.65 -7.15 5.28
N ALA A 122 -1.64 -7.59 4.52
CA ALA A 122 -1.71 -7.59 3.05
C ALA A 122 -2.81 -8.52 2.52
N ILE A 123 -2.97 -9.72 3.09
CA ILE A 123 -4.07 -10.65 2.72
C ILE A 123 -5.42 -10.00 2.98
N VAL A 124 -5.62 -9.42 4.16
CA VAL A 124 -6.86 -8.73 4.52
C VAL A 124 -7.10 -7.52 3.60
N ALA A 125 -6.06 -6.75 3.28
CA ALA A 125 -6.16 -5.61 2.39
C ALA A 125 -6.55 -6.03 0.96
N VAL A 126 -5.96 -7.09 0.40
CA VAL A 126 -6.37 -7.63 -0.91
C VAL A 126 -7.84 -8.06 -0.87
N ALA A 127 -8.26 -8.80 0.15
CA ALA A 127 -9.64 -9.23 0.29
C ALA A 127 -10.61 -8.05 0.38
N ALA A 128 -10.28 -7.03 1.19
CA ALA A 128 -11.08 -5.81 1.33
C ALA A 128 -11.14 -5.00 0.02
N LEU A 129 -10.03 -4.90 -0.72
CA LEU A 129 -9.98 -4.23 -2.00
C LEU A 129 -10.87 -4.92 -3.04
N LEU A 130 -10.79 -6.25 -3.13
CA LEU A 130 -11.63 -7.03 -4.04
C LEU A 130 -13.11 -6.92 -3.68
N TRP A 131 -13.45 -7.08 -2.40
CA TRP A 131 -14.82 -6.88 -1.92
C TRP A 131 -15.35 -5.49 -2.27
N ALA A 132 -14.55 -4.45 -2.03
CA ALA A 132 -14.92 -3.07 -2.30
C ALA A 132 -15.17 -2.77 -3.79
N LEU A 133 -14.32 -3.31 -4.68
CA LEU A 133 -14.38 -3.02 -6.12
C LEU A 133 -15.36 -3.92 -6.89
N LEU A 134 -15.68 -5.10 -6.37
CA LEU A 134 -16.65 -6.02 -7.00
C LEU A 134 -18.11 -5.72 -6.62
N ALA A 135 -18.34 -4.85 -5.64
CA ALA A 135 -19.67 -4.47 -5.21
C ALA A 135 -20.39 -3.64 -6.29
N LYS A 136 -21.62 -4.05 -6.65
CA LYS A 136 -22.43 -3.36 -7.66
C LYS A 136 -23.13 -2.13 -7.07
N PRO A 137 -23.29 -1.04 -7.85
CA PRO A 137 -24.12 0.10 -7.45
C PRO A 137 -25.54 -0.34 -7.09
N VAL A 138 -26.02 0.08 -5.92
CA VAL A 138 -27.43 -0.11 -5.49
C VAL A 138 -28.31 0.74 -6.42
N GLY A 139 -28.91 0.11 -7.44
CA GLY A 139 -29.80 0.81 -8.37
C GLY A 139 -29.81 0.31 -9.82
N SER A 140 -28.97 -0.65 -10.21
CA SER A 140 -29.01 -1.24 -11.57
C SER A 140 -30.18 -2.23 -11.77
N ALA A 141 -31.31 -1.99 -11.11
CA ALA A 141 -32.56 -2.64 -11.46
C ALA A 141 -32.98 -2.09 -12.83
N VAL A 142 -32.98 -2.97 -13.82
CA VAL A 142 -33.49 -2.74 -15.17
C VAL A 142 -34.88 -2.11 -15.06
N THR A 143 -35.03 -0.84 -15.45
CA THR A 143 -36.36 -0.28 -15.72
C THR A 143 -36.94 -1.09 -16.88
N PRO A 144 -38.03 -1.85 -16.71
CA PRO A 144 -38.66 -2.52 -17.84
C PRO A 144 -39.07 -1.44 -18.84
N SER A 145 -38.56 -1.54 -20.06
CA SER A 145 -38.99 -0.69 -21.18
C SER A 145 -40.51 -0.80 -21.27
N ALA A 146 -41.21 0.27 -20.92
CA ALA A 146 -42.64 0.37 -21.12
C ALA A 146 -42.91 0.14 -22.62
N VAL A 147 -43.51 -1.01 -22.92
CA VAL A 147 -44.10 -1.32 -24.23
C VAL A 147 -45.10 -0.22 -24.52
N ARG A 148 -44.70 0.73 -25.37
CA ARG A 148 -45.59 1.76 -25.87
C ARG A 148 -46.46 1.10 -26.94
N GLY A 149 -47.57 0.49 -26.50
CA GLY A 149 -48.65 0.12 -27.40
C GLY A 149 -49.25 1.39 -27.98
N THR A 150 -49.20 1.52 -29.30
CA THR A 150 -50.05 2.43 -30.05
C THR A 150 -50.92 1.59 -30.97
N THR A 151 -52.11 1.30 -30.47
CA THR A 151 -53.30 1.02 -31.27
C THR A 151 -53.77 2.31 -31.91
N SER A 152 -53.81 2.36 -33.25
CA SER A 152 -54.86 2.96 -34.09
C SER A 152 -54.39 3.01 -35.53
#